data_AF-A0A7X8HIU0-F1
#
_entry.id   AF-A0A7X8HIU0-F1
#
_cell.length_a   1.000
_cell.length_b   1.000
_cell.length_c   1.000
_cell.angle_alpha   90.00
_cell.angle_beta   90.00
_cell.angle_gamma   90.00
#
_symmetry.space_group_name_H-M   'P 1'
#
loop_
_entity.id
_entity.type
_entity.pdbx_description
1 polymer ?
#
loop_
_entity_poly.entity_id
_entity_poly.type
_entity_poly.pdbx_seq_one_letter_code
_entity_poly.pdbx_strand_id
1 'polypeptide(L)'
;MNDILAKILQTKKEEVAAARQLRSESDVLREAKSRKDVRGFARALKYKISQNQPAVIAEVKKASPSKGVIRENFNPTEIATS
;
A
#
# COMPACT_ATOMS: atom_id res chain seq x y z
N MET A 1 8.45 11.38 24.48
CA MET A 1 8.66 10.41 23.39
C MET A 1 7.50 10.61 22.43
N ASN A 2 7.74 11.29 21.30
CA ASN A 2 6.67 11.66 20.37
C ASN A 2 6.38 10.43 19.50
N ASP A 3 5.23 9.80 19.70
CA ASP A 3 4.89 8.56 19.02
C ASP A 3 4.53 8.84 17.55
N ILE A 4 5.48 8.58 16.65
CA ILE A 4 5.29 8.73 15.20
C ILE A 4 4.09 7.89 14.72
N LEU A 5 3.83 6.74 15.33
CA LEU A 5 2.64 5.95 15.00
C LEU A 5 1.37 6.69 15.41
N ALA A 6 1.32 7.28 16.60
CA ALA A 6 0.18 8.11 17.03
C ALA A 6 -0.07 9.28 16.06
N LYS A 7 1.00 9.94 15.59
CA LYS A 7 0.88 11.00 14.57
C LYS A 7 0.31 10.47 13.26
N ILE A 8 0.82 9.34 12.76
CA ILE A 8 0.31 8.68 11.53
C ILE A 8 -1.17 8.34 11.68
N LEU A 9 -1.57 7.78 12.83
CA LEU A 9 -2.96 7.40 13.11
C LEU A 9 -3.87 8.62 13.19
N GLN A 10 -3.44 9.70 13.83
CA GLN A 10 -4.21 10.94 13.92
C GLN A 10 -4.46 11.54 12.54
N THR A 11 -3.40 11.69 11.73
CA THR A 11 -3.54 12.16 10.34
C THR A 11 -4.44 11.26 9.51
N LYS A 12 -4.35 9.92 9.67
CA LYS A 12 -5.22 9.00 8.93
C LYS A 12 -6.70 9.16 9.28
N LYS A 13 -7.04 9.46 10.53
CA LYS A 13 -8.43 9.72 10.94
C LYS A 13 -8.99 10.95 10.22
N GLU A 14 -8.21 12.03 10.15
CA GLU A 14 -8.59 13.27 9.46
C GLU A 14 -8.77 13.03 7.96
N GLU A 15 -7.85 12.31 7.32
CA GLU A 15 -7.95 11.93 5.90
C GLU A 15 -9.19 11.07 5.61
N VAL A 16 -9.51 10.10 6.47
CA VAL A 16 -10.70 9.24 6.31
C VAL A 16 -11.98 10.07 6.49
N ALA A 17 -12.02 10.98 7.47
CA ALA A 17 -13.16 11.86 7.67
C ALA A 17 -13.40 12.75 6.45
N ALA A 18 -12.35 13.35 5.89
CA ALA A 18 -12.42 14.15 4.66
C ALA A 18 -12.85 13.31 3.45
N ALA A 19 -12.29 12.11 3.28
CA ALA A 19 -12.64 11.22 2.17
C ALA A 19 -14.13 10.80 2.20
N ARG A 20 -14.69 10.55 3.39
CA ARG A 20 -16.11 10.20 3.58
C ARG A 20 -17.06 11.33 3.21
N GLN A 21 -16.61 12.59 3.23
CA GLN A 21 -17.40 13.73 2.74
C GLN A 21 -17.43 13.80 1.21
N LEU A 22 -16.41 13.28 0.54
CA LEU A 22 -16.30 13.29 -0.93
C LEU A 22 -16.99 12.10 -1.59
N ARG A 23 -17.01 10.94 -0.94
CA ARG A 23 -17.63 9.72 -1.48
C ARG A 23 -18.25 8.87 -0.39
N SER A 24 -19.40 8.30 -0.69
CA SER A 24 -20.07 7.37 0.22
C SER A 24 -19.33 6.04 0.30
N GLU A 25 -19.38 5.40 1.46
CA GLU A 25 -18.81 4.07 1.67
C GLU A 25 -19.49 3.00 0.80
N SER A 26 -20.80 3.14 0.55
CA SER A 26 -21.54 2.21 -0.30
C SER A 26 -21.08 2.25 -1.76
N ASP A 27 -20.75 3.43 -2.29
CA ASP A 27 -20.18 3.57 -3.63
C ASP A 27 -18.78 2.96 -3.71
N VAL A 28 -17.94 3.15 -2.67
CA VAL A 28 -16.61 2.50 -2.56
C VAL A 28 -16.74 0.99 -2.55
N LEU A 29 -17.68 0.46 -1.77
CA LEU A 29 -17.91 -0.98 -1.69
C LEU A 29 -18.45 -1.55 -3.01
N ARG A 30 -19.35 -0.83 -3.69
CA ARG A 30 -19.91 -1.25 -4.98
C ARG A 30 -18.80 -1.36 -6.04
N GLU A 31 -17.95 -0.35 -6.15
CA GLU A 31 -16.81 -0.38 -7.06
C GLU A 31 -15.85 -1.53 -6.71
N ALA A 32 -15.48 -1.68 -5.44
CA ALA A 32 -14.60 -2.76 -4.99
C ALA A 32 -15.14 -4.15 -5.36
N LYS A 33 -16.45 -4.39 -5.17
CA LYS A 33 -17.10 -5.66 -5.54
C LYS A 33 -17.14 -5.91 -7.05
N SER A 34 -17.12 -4.85 -7.86
CA SER A 34 -17.15 -4.98 -9.33
C SER A 34 -15.77 -5.31 -9.93
N ARG A 35 -14.68 -5.16 -9.16
CA ARG A 35 -13.31 -5.40 -9.63
C ARG A 35 -13.07 -6.89 -9.90
N LYS A 36 -12.53 -7.18 -11.08
CA LYS A 36 -12.15 -8.54 -11.51
C LYS A 36 -10.65 -8.75 -11.66
N ASP A 37 -9.85 -7.74 -11.31
CA ASP A 37 -8.40 -7.68 -11.56
C ASP A 37 -7.55 -8.02 -10.32
N VAL A 38 -8.14 -8.75 -9.36
CA VAL A 38 -7.42 -9.24 -8.18
C VAL A 38 -6.40 -10.31 -8.57
N ARG A 39 -5.12 -10.08 -8.26
CA ARG A 39 -4.01 -10.96 -8.70
C ARG A 39 -3.74 -12.14 -7.76
N GLY A 40 -4.19 -12.05 -6.51
CA GLY A 40 -4.00 -13.08 -5.48
C GLY A 40 -2.63 -13.01 -4.79
N PHE A 41 -2.41 -11.97 -3.99
CA PHE A 41 -1.15 -11.70 -3.27
C PHE A 41 -0.65 -12.89 -2.45
N ALA A 42 -1.49 -13.40 -1.53
CA ALA A 42 -1.12 -14.53 -0.68
C ALA A 42 -0.86 -15.83 -1.47
N ARG A 43 -1.62 -16.04 -2.55
CA ARG A 43 -1.45 -17.21 -3.44
C ARG A 43 -0.08 -17.20 -4.11
N ALA A 44 0.37 -16.04 -4.60
CA ALA A 44 1.68 -15.91 -5.25
C ALA A 44 2.84 -16.26 -4.29
N LEU A 45 2.76 -15.76 -3.05
CA LEU A 45 3.76 -16.07 -2.01
C LEU A 45 3.77 -17.56 -1.66
N LYS A 46 2.59 -18.13 -1.39
CA LYS A 46 2.45 -19.57 -1.08
C LYS A 46 2.96 -20.46 -2.21
N TYR A 47 2.69 -20.09 -3.46
CA TYR A 47 3.20 -20.81 -4.62
C TYR A 47 4.73 -20.84 -4.65
N LYS A 48 5.39 -19.69 -4.51
CA LYS A 48 6.87 -19.62 -4.48
C LYS A 48 7.46 -20.46 -3.35
N ILE A 49 6.89 -20.36 -2.14
CA ILE A 49 7.30 -21.16 -0.98
C ILE A 49 7.14 -22.66 -1.26
N SER A 50 6.03 -23.09 -1.87
CA SER A 50 5.79 -24.51 -2.20
C SER A 50 6.80 -25.09 -3.20
N GLN A 51 7.42 -24.22 -4.00
CA GLN A 51 8.47 -24.59 -4.95
C GLN A 51 9.88 -24.46 -4.35
N ASN A 52 9.98 -24.26 -3.03
CA ASN A 52 11.22 -23.99 -2.30
C ASN A 52 11.98 -22.77 -2.85
N GLN A 53 11.26 -21.77 -3.37
CA GLN A 53 11.80 -20.51 -3.89
C GLN A 53 11.56 -19.36 -2.90
N PRO A 54 12.45 -18.36 -2.85
CA PRO A 54 12.20 -17.13 -2.09
C PRO A 54 10.92 -16.43 -2.55
N ALA A 55 10.08 -16.03 -1.59
CA ALA A 55 8.85 -15.28 -1.82
C ALA A 55 9.03 -13.84 -1.34
N VAL A 56 9.53 -12.98 -2.23
CA VAL A 56 9.89 -11.60 -1.89
C VAL A 56 8.72 -10.66 -2.19
N ILE A 57 8.38 -9.81 -1.22
CA ILE A 57 7.53 -8.63 -1.43
C ILE A 57 8.48 -7.44 -1.58
N ALA A 58 8.72 -7.02 -2.83
CA ALA A 58 9.55 -5.86 -3.10
C ALA A 58 8.76 -4.57 -2.81
N GLU A 59 9.23 -3.77 -1.85
CA GLU A 59 8.60 -2.49 -1.49
C GLU A 59 9.13 -1.35 -2.37
N VAL A 60 8.21 -0.60 -3.00
CA VAL A 60 8.53 0.61 -3.76
C VAL A 60 8.35 1.83 -2.85
N LYS A 61 9.47 2.41 -2.36
CA LYS A 61 9.45 3.45 -1.31
C LYS A 61 10.26 4.70 -1.66
N LYS A 62 9.62 5.87 -1.62
CA LYS A 62 10.28 7.17 -1.86
C LYS A 62 11.06 7.69 -0.65
N ALA A 63 10.46 7.62 0.53
CA ALA A 63 11.00 8.18 1.77
C ALA A 63 10.49 7.44 3.01
N SER A 64 11.13 7.65 4.16
CA SER A 64 10.61 7.21 5.47
C SER A 64 10.93 8.23 6.58
N PRO A 65 10.18 8.25 7.69
CA PRO A 65 10.49 9.10 8.83
C PRO A 65 11.90 8.88 9.39
N SER A 66 12.43 7.65 9.31
CA SER A 66 13.73 7.28 9.87
C SER A 66 14.91 7.51 8.92
N LYS A 67 14.69 7.57 7.60
CA LYS A 67 15.75 7.64 6.59
C LYS A 67 15.65 8.86 5.66
N GLY A 68 14.63 9.70 5.81
CA GLY A 68 14.41 10.82 4.90
C GLY A 68 14.07 10.32 3.50
N VAL A 69 14.53 11.03 2.46
CA VAL A 69 14.37 10.60 1.08
C VAL A 69 15.32 9.44 0.78
N ILE A 70 14.76 8.34 0.27
CA ILE A 70 15.47 7.10 -0.10
C ILE A 70 15.79 7.11 -1.59
N ARG A 71 14.88 7.65 -2.41
CA ARG A 71 15.05 7.76 -3.86
C ARG A 71 14.47 9.08 -4.37
N GLU A 72 15.35 9.96 -4.81
CA GLU A 72 14.98 11.27 -5.37
C GLU A 72 14.21 11.10 -6.69
N ASN A 73 14.78 10.34 -7.64
CA ASN A 73 14.16 10.00 -8.92
C ASN A 73 13.21 8.81 -8.76
N PHE A 74 11.99 9.12 -8.31
CA PHE A 74 11.00 8.12 -7.94
C PHE A 74 9.92 7.93 -9.02
N ASN A 75 10.14 6.95 -9.91
CA ASN A 75 9.14 6.48 -10.88
C ASN A 75 8.61 5.08 -10.48
N PRO A 76 7.40 4.97 -9.88
CA PRO A 76 6.87 3.69 -9.42
C PRO A 76 6.70 2.65 -10.53
N THR A 77 6.35 3.07 -11.74
CA THR A 77 6.12 2.15 -12.87
C THR A 77 7.42 1.52 -13.32
N GLU A 78 8.48 2.31 -13.47
CA GLU A 78 9.82 1.79 -13.80
C GLU A 78 10.34 0.87 -12.71
N ILE A 79 10.20 1.26 -11.44
CA ILE A 79 10.66 0.44 -10.30
C ILE A 79 9.90 -0.90 -10.24
N ALA A 80 8.64 -0.94 -10.65
CA ALA A 80 7.85 -2.19 -10.69
C ALA A 80 8.27 -3.15 -11.82
N THR A 81 8.98 -2.66 -12.85
CA THR A 81 9.45 -3.48 -13.98
C THR A 81 10.87 -4.02 -13.82
N SER A 82 11.65 -3.44 -12.90
CA SER A 82 13.06 -3.79 -12.65
C SER A 82 13.24 -4.92 -11.65
#